data_AF-A0A9E0RND6-F1
#
_entry.id   AF-A0A9E0RND6-F1
#
_cell.length_a   1.000
_cell.length_b   1.000
_cell.length_c   1.000
_cell.angle_alpha   90.00
_cell.angle_beta   90.00
_cell.angle_gamma   90.00
#
_symmetry.space_group_name_H-M   'P 1'
#
loop_
_entity.id
_entity.type
_entity.pdbx_description
1 polymer ?
#
loop_
_entity_poly.entity_id
_entity_poly.type
_entity_poly.pdbx_seq_one_letter_code
_entity_poly.pdbx_strand_id
1 'polypeptide(L)' 'MTDHLDNMAVILAKRPEGLPNPDDFQLENRPLGDRPSGQVRCQTLYLSLDPYMRSVIAGNHMG' A
#
# COMPACT_ATOMS: atom_id res chain seq x y z
N MET A 1 -16.71 14.87 -17.27
CA MET A 1 -16.36 13.44 -17.45
C MET A 1 -15.28 13.16 -16.43
N THR A 2 -15.61 12.46 -15.35
CA THR A 2 -14.68 12.14 -14.27
C THR A 2 -13.69 11.11 -14.80
N ASP A 3 -12.44 11.53 -15.04
CA ASP A 3 -11.33 10.58 -15.11
C ASP A 3 -11.30 9.87 -13.75
N HIS A 4 -11.79 8.63 -13.72
CA HIS A 4 -11.52 7.73 -12.61
C HIS A 4 -10.04 7.39 -12.68
N LEU A 5 -9.20 8.29 -12.15
CA LEU A 5 -7.81 7.97 -11.89
C LEU A 5 -7.81 6.82 -10.88
N ASP A 6 -7.51 5.62 -11.35
CA ASP A 6 -7.36 4.45 -10.51
C ASP A 6 -6.17 4.66 -9.55
N ASN A 7 -6.38 4.42 -8.27
CA ASN A 7 -5.34 4.40 -7.26
C ASN A 7 -4.66 3.03 -7.29
N MET A 8 -3.51 2.95 -7.96
CA MET A 8 -2.68 1.75 -7.96
C MET A 8 -2.09 1.53 -6.56
N ALA A 9 -2.39 0.39 -5.97
CA ALA A 9 -1.95 0.02 -4.63
C ALA A 9 -1.11 -1.26 -4.68
N VAL A 10 0.00 -1.27 -3.93
CA VAL A 10 0.76 -2.48 -3.63
C VAL A 10 0.21 -3.08 -2.34
N ILE A 11 -0.46 -4.21 -2.45
CA ILE A 11 -1.13 -4.88 -1.34
C ILE A 11 -0.27 -6.03 -0.85
N LEU A 12 -0.11 -6.16 0.47
CA LEU A 12 0.47 -7.35 1.08
C LEU A 12 -0.55 -8.49 1.01
N ALA A 13 -0.39 -9.38 0.04
CA ALA A 13 -1.31 -10.49 -0.22
C ALA A 13 -1.12 -11.65 0.77
N LYS A 14 0.12 -11.87 1.21
CA LYS A 14 0.48 -12.83 2.26
C LYS A 14 1.69 -12.33 3.05
N ARG A 15 1.85 -12.83 4.27
CA ARG A 15 3.05 -12.52 5.07
C ARG A 15 4.26 -13.27 4.47
N PRO A 16 5.41 -12.60 4.30
CA PRO A 16 6.61 -13.27 3.82
C PRO A 16 7.08 -14.37 4.77
N GLU A 17 7.36 -15.55 4.21
CA GLU A 17 8.12 -16.60 4.90
C GLU A 17 9.60 -16.45 4.54
N GLY A 18 10.42 -16.00 5.49
CA GLY A 18 11.80 -15.63 5.18
C GLY A 18 11.89 -14.29 4.45
N LEU A 19 12.67 -14.21 3.36
CA LEU A 19 12.84 -12.97 2.59
C LEU A 19 11.56 -12.64 1.79
N PRO A 20 11.15 -11.35 1.71
CA PRO A 20 10.06 -10.93 0.84
C PRO A 20 10.34 -11.31 -0.60
N ASN A 21 9.32 -11.83 -1.26
CA ASN A 21 9.33 -12.18 -2.68
C ASN A 21 8.12 -11.51 -3.39
N PRO A 22 8.13 -11.40 -4.73
CA PRO A 22 7.06 -10.74 -5.46
C PRO A 22 5.66 -11.31 -5.20
N ASP A 23 5.53 -12.63 -4.98
CA ASP A 23 4.24 -13.29 -4.74
C ASP A 23 3.64 -12.96 -3.35
N ASP A 24 4.41 -12.31 -2.48
CA ASP A 24 3.90 -11.76 -1.22
C ASP A 24 3.02 -10.52 -1.45
N PHE A 25 3.09 -9.93 -2.64
CA PHE A 25 2.42 -8.68 -2.99
C PHE A 25 1.51 -8.81 -4.21
N GLN A 26 0.50 -7.94 -4.29
CA GLN A 26 -0.37 -7.80 -5.45
C GLN A 26 -0.52 -6.32 -5.83
N LEU A 27 -0.63 -6.05 -7.14
CA LEU A 27 -1.00 -4.73 -7.64
C LEU A 27 -2.50 -4.68 -7.85
N GLU A 28 -3.16 -3.71 -7.23
CA GLU A 28 -4.60 -3.50 -7.37
C GLU A 28 -4.90 -2.07 -7.84
N ASN A 29 -5.82 -1.93 -8.78
CA ASN A 29 -6.43 -0.64 -9.11
C ASN A 29 -7.65 -0.42 -8.20
N ARG A 30 -7.62 0.64 -7.39
CA ARG A 30 -8.71 0.97 -6.47
C ARG A 30 -9.36 2.30 -6.85
N PRO A 31 -10.69 2.44 -6.74
CA PRO A 31 -11.31 3.75 -6.94
C PRO A 31 -10.82 4.72 -5.85
N LEU A 32 -10.55 5.98 -6.21
CA LEU A 32 -10.14 7.02 -5.24
C LEU A 32 -11.20 7.32 -4.18
N GLY A 33 -12.47 6.98 -4.45
CA GLY A 33 -13.62 7.19 -3.55
C GLY A 33 -13.95 8.66 -3.31
N ASP A 34 -14.90 8.89 -2.40
CA ASP A 34 -15.28 10.22 -1.94
C ASP A 34 -14.24 10.81 -0.98
N ARG A 35 -14.22 12.13 -0.86
CA ARG A 35 -13.36 12.87 0.08
C ARG A 35 -14.21 13.66 1.07
N PRO A 36 -14.52 13.08 2.25
CA PRO A 36 -15.23 13.75 3.33
C PRO A 36 -14.56 15.07 3.78
N SER A 37 -15.36 15.94 4.40
CA SER A 37 -14.87 17.19 4.99
C SER A 37 -13.77 16.91 6.01
N GLY A 38 -12.72 17.74 6.02
CA GLY A 38 -11.55 17.57 6.89
C GLY A 38 -10.47 16.63 6.35
N GLN A 39 -10.68 15.95 5.21
CA GLN A 39 -9.67 15.09 4.60
C GLN A 39 -8.91 15.76 3.44
N VAL A 40 -7.64 15.37 3.30
CA VAL A 40 -6.78 15.72 2.16
C VAL A 40 -6.60 14.52 1.24
N ARG A 41 -6.43 14.77 -0.06
CA ARG A 41 -6.03 13.77 -1.05
C ARG A 41 -4.66 14.12 -1.54
N CYS A 42 -3.73 13.17 -1.44
CA CYS A 42 -2.36 13.34 -1.86
C CYS A 42 -2.08 12.41 -3.04
N GLN A 43 -1.30 12.90 -4.01
CA GLN A 43 -0.66 12.05 -5.00
C GLN A 43 0.72 11.69 -4.45
N THR A 44 0.98 10.39 -4.26
CA THR A 44 2.30 9.90 -3.86
C THR A 44 3.26 10.07 -5.04
N LEU A 45 4.26 10.95 -4.88
CA LEU A 45 5.32 11.14 -5.88
C LEU A 45 6.51 10.22 -5.63
N TYR A 46 6.82 9.98 -4.36
CA TYR A 46 7.91 9.13 -3.91
C TYR A 46 7.48 8.36 -2.66
N LEU A 47 7.95 7.13 -2.53
CA LEU A 47 7.71 6.26 -1.37
C LEU A 47 9.07 5.85 -0.79
N SER A 48 9.26 6.08 0.51
CA SER A 48 10.45 5.58 1.21
C SER A 48 10.35 4.07 1.37
N LEU A 49 11.46 3.36 1.16
CA LEU A 49 11.58 1.93 1.40
C LEU A 49 12.66 1.71 2.47
N ASP A 50 12.21 1.51 3.71
CA ASP A 50 13.09 1.46 4.88
C ASP A 50 13.20 0.03 5.45
N PRO A 51 14.35 -0.37 6.02
CA PRO A 51 14.52 -1.70 6.61
C PRO A 51 13.46 -2.09 7.65
N TYR A 52 12.94 -1.09 8.38
CA TYR A 52 11.87 -1.25 9.36
C TYR A 52 10.60 -1.88 8.78
N MET A 53 10.30 -1.64 7.49
CA MET A 53 9.13 -2.22 6.82
C MET A 53 9.13 -3.76 6.90
N ARG A 54 10.31 -4.39 6.99
CA ARG A 54 10.43 -5.85 7.15
C ARG A 54 9.70 -6.36 8.39
N SER A 55 9.85 -5.67 9.53
CA SER A 55 9.20 -6.08 10.78
C SER A 55 7.68 -5.92 10.70
N VAL A 56 7.21 -4.88 10.00
CA VAL A 56 5.77 -4.61 9.80
C VAL A 56 5.13 -5.70 8.93
N ILE A 57 5.70 -6.01 7.77
CA ILE A 57 5.13 -7.00 6.83
C ILE A 57 5.22 -8.44 7.37
N ALA A 58 6.26 -8.74 8.17
CA ALA A 58 6.37 -10.04 8.84
C ALA A 58 5.31 -10.25 9.94
N GLY A 59 4.68 -9.17 10.44
CA GLY A 59 3.72 -9.26 11.55
C GLY A 59 4.36 -9.30 12.92
N ASN A 60 5.67 -9.13 13.00
CA ASN A 60 6.44 -9.14 14.24
C ASN A 60 6.37 -7.79 14.99
N HIS A 61 5.50 -6.88 14.54
CA HIS A 61 5.36 -5.54 15.11
C HIS A 61 4.11 -5.33 15.99
N MET A 62 3.34 -6.39 16.25
CA MET A 62 2.39 -6.38 17.37
C MET A 62 3.13 -6.85 18.63
N GLY A 63 3.61 -5.89 19.42
CA GLY A 63 3.57 -6.03 20.87
C GLY A 63 2.16 -5.79 21.38
#